data_AF-A0A150QKM7-F1
#
_entry.id   AF-A0A150QKM7-F1
#
_cell.length_a   1.000
_cell.length_b   1.000
_cell.length_c   1.000
_cell.angle_alpha   90.00
_cell.angle_beta   90.00
_cell.angle_gamma   90.00
#
_symmetry.space_group_name_H-M   'P 1'
#
loop_
_entity.id
_entity.type
_entity.pdbx_description
1 polymer ?
#
loop_
_entity_poly.entity_id
_entity_poly.type
_entity_poly.pdbx_seq_one_letter_code
_entity_poly.pdbx_strand_id
1 'polypeptide(L)'
;MAKPKTQPEKSPAKARGDEGARSYQALYRHYQPIGAELPPGEVQACRADPRLVLVNVKRGVAAVLGTKEQVKAVREHLPRIAVDELVELPDLARALLFAVREALPRATGPKEIDKALKEIGGPREDLLTQAELFARRGLLDKERVAQIRAGSGKYDMARDGMELAALFTQHAGELEGLHPFTREEIEKLRRTSEWLLENLTPAGARVEVKKRDKTAAEDTRDRLWALLLRRHPALRKVGYYFHGDDFESVTPRLLSRASSAQAVDEALEEEPEAIASDATGEGEAEGEAP
;
A
#
# COMPACT_ATOMS: atom_id res chain seq x y z
N MET A 1 -43.50 43.83 -5.78
CA MET A 1 -44.47 42.76 -5.42
C MET A 1 -44.08 41.48 -6.12
N ALA A 2 -44.09 40.39 -5.36
CA ALA A 2 -43.50 39.10 -5.70
C ALA A 2 -44.40 38.22 -6.59
N LYS A 3 -43.79 37.36 -7.40
CA LYS A 3 -44.29 36.00 -7.64
C LYS A 3 -43.11 35.01 -7.58
N PRO A 4 -43.23 33.91 -6.83
CA PRO A 4 -42.10 33.06 -6.46
C PRO A 4 -41.85 31.98 -7.52
N LYS A 5 -40.57 31.71 -7.81
CA LYS A 5 -40.16 30.51 -8.56
C LYS A 5 -39.94 29.38 -7.57
N THR A 6 -40.86 28.44 -7.58
CA THR A 6 -40.84 27.18 -6.85
C THR A 6 -39.63 26.35 -7.29
N GLN A 7 -38.75 25.99 -6.35
CA GLN A 7 -37.74 24.96 -6.56
C GLN A 7 -38.43 23.58 -6.53
N PRO A 8 -38.21 22.68 -7.50
CA PRO A 8 -38.52 21.29 -7.31
C PRO A 8 -37.39 20.60 -6.53
N GLU A 9 -37.82 19.93 -5.47
CA GLU A 9 -37.02 19.18 -4.51
C GLU A 9 -36.20 18.07 -5.16
N LYS A 10 -35.01 17.86 -4.60
CA LYS A 10 -34.14 16.71 -4.87
C LYS A 10 -34.88 15.42 -4.52
N SER A 11 -35.30 14.67 -5.54
CA SER A 11 -35.43 13.22 -5.44
C SER A 11 -34.11 12.58 -5.87
N PRO A 12 -33.45 11.75 -5.05
CA PRO A 12 -32.34 10.94 -5.51
C PRO A 12 -32.92 9.83 -6.36
N ALA A 13 -32.98 10.05 -7.68
CA ALA A 13 -33.14 8.99 -8.64
C ALA A 13 -31.99 8.00 -8.41
N LYS A 14 -32.37 6.83 -7.88
CA LYS A 14 -31.57 5.61 -7.78
C LYS A 14 -30.66 5.51 -9.00
N ALA A 15 -29.37 5.77 -8.80
CA ALA A 15 -28.33 5.40 -9.74
C ALA A 15 -28.29 3.87 -9.78
N ARG A 16 -29.06 3.29 -10.70
CA ARG A 16 -28.65 2.06 -11.37
C ARG A 16 -27.47 2.44 -12.25
N GLY A 17 -26.27 2.30 -11.71
CA GLY A 17 -25.02 2.41 -12.44
C GLY A 17 -24.12 1.30 -11.95
N ASP A 18 -23.78 0.37 -12.84
CA ASP A 18 -22.68 -0.59 -12.76
C ASP A 18 -22.59 -1.43 -11.47
N GLU A 19 -22.63 -2.76 -11.58
CA GLU A 19 -22.09 -3.65 -10.53
C GLU A 19 -20.55 -3.53 -10.52
N GLY A 20 -20.08 -2.34 -10.13
CA GLY A 20 -18.68 -1.98 -10.07
C GLY A 20 -17.98 -2.84 -9.03
N ALA A 21 -16.97 -3.59 -9.48
CA ALA A 21 -16.11 -4.38 -8.61
C ALA A 21 -15.73 -3.55 -7.36
N ARG A 22 -16.07 -4.07 -6.18
CA ARG A 22 -15.80 -3.40 -4.90
C ARG A 22 -14.33 -2.99 -4.85
N SER A 23 -14.04 -1.80 -4.32
CA SER A 23 -12.65 -1.37 -4.15
C SER A 23 -11.88 -2.34 -3.25
N TYR A 24 -10.56 -2.41 -3.40
CA TYR A 24 -9.70 -3.29 -2.58
C TYR A 24 -9.86 -3.00 -1.08
N GLN A 25 -10.08 -1.73 -0.71
CA GLN A 25 -10.36 -1.32 0.66
C GLN A 25 -11.73 -1.80 1.14
N ALA A 26 -12.76 -1.74 0.30
CA ALA A 26 -14.09 -2.25 0.63
C ALA A 26 -14.08 -3.77 0.82
N LEU A 27 -13.35 -4.49 -0.05
CA LEU A 27 -13.13 -5.93 0.08
C LEU A 27 -12.36 -6.28 1.36
N TYR A 28 -11.30 -5.52 1.68
CA TYR A 28 -10.58 -5.66 2.93
C TYR A 28 -11.50 -5.53 4.16
N ARG A 29 -12.32 -4.48 4.22
CA ARG A 29 -13.30 -4.30 5.31
C ARG A 29 -14.32 -5.43 5.39
N HIS A 30 -14.72 -5.97 4.23
CA HIS A 30 -15.66 -7.08 4.16
C HIS A 30 -15.08 -8.38 4.71
N TYR A 31 -13.84 -8.73 4.35
CA TYR A 31 -13.21 -9.99 4.77
C TYR A 31 -12.52 -9.91 6.14
N GLN A 32 -12.28 -8.72 6.69
CA GLN A 32 -11.70 -8.55 8.02
C GLN A 32 -12.45 -9.33 9.13
N PRO A 33 -13.78 -9.19 9.31
CA PRO A 33 -14.51 -9.97 10.32
C PRO A 33 -14.48 -11.48 10.02
N ILE A 34 -14.54 -11.89 8.75
CA ILE A 34 -14.49 -13.30 8.35
C ILE A 34 -13.13 -13.92 8.73
N GLY A 35 -12.03 -13.21 8.51
CA GLY A 35 -10.70 -13.64 8.93
C GLY A 35 -10.52 -13.65 10.46
N ALA A 36 -11.24 -12.80 11.19
CA ALA A 36 -11.19 -12.75 12.65
C ALA A 36 -11.77 -14.01 13.31
N GLU A 37 -12.68 -14.72 12.63
CA GLU A 37 -13.26 -15.99 13.10
C GLU A 37 -12.25 -17.15 13.14
N LEU A 38 -11.11 -17.04 12.45
CA LEU A 38 -10.07 -18.07 12.48
C LEU A 38 -9.47 -18.20 13.90
N PRO A 39 -9.37 -19.42 14.47
CA PRO A 39 -8.67 -19.62 15.73
C PRO A 39 -7.20 -19.17 15.63
N PRO A 40 -6.59 -18.60 16.68
CA PRO A 40 -5.19 -18.16 16.65
C PRO A 40 -4.19 -19.24 16.23
N GLY A 41 -4.47 -20.53 16.54
CA GLY A 41 -3.63 -21.66 16.14
C GLY A 41 -3.68 -22.01 14.65
N GLU A 42 -4.70 -21.54 13.92
CA GLU A 42 -4.83 -21.74 12.46
C GLU A 42 -4.25 -20.57 11.65
N VAL A 43 -3.88 -19.46 12.31
CA VAL A 43 -3.34 -18.28 11.65
C VAL A 43 -1.91 -18.56 11.19
N GLN A 44 -1.67 -18.38 9.90
CA GLN A 44 -0.36 -18.55 9.29
C GLN A 44 0.22 -17.21 8.89
N ALA A 45 1.53 -17.02 9.12
CA ALA A 45 2.21 -15.81 8.71
C ALA A 45 2.21 -15.69 7.17
N CYS A 46 1.75 -14.55 6.65
CA CYS A 46 1.84 -14.27 5.22
C CYS A 46 3.30 -13.95 4.84
N ARG A 47 3.91 -14.85 4.07
CA ARG A 47 5.25 -14.68 3.47
C ARG A 47 5.21 -14.71 1.93
N ALA A 48 4.01 -14.67 1.38
CA ALA A 48 3.74 -14.79 -0.04
C ALA A 48 3.88 -13.43 -0.75
N ASP A 49 4.11 -13.47 -2.07
CA ASP A 49 3.85 -12.33 -2.94
C ASP A 49 2.33 -12.27 -3.24
N PRO A 50 1.59 -11.30 -2.69
CA PRO A 50 0.14 -11.23 -2.86
C PRO A 50 -0.29 -10.95 -4.31
N ARG A 51 0.59 -10.40 -5.17
CA ARG A 51 0.27 -10.18 -6.59
C ARG A 51 0.26 -11.49 -7.35
N LEU A 52 1.28 -12.34 -7.10
CA LEU A 52 1.35 -13.69 -7.67
C LEU A 52 0.15 -14.52 -7.23
N VAL A 53 -0.20 -14.47 -5.94
CA VAL A 53 -1.39 -15.14 -5.39
C VAL A 53 -2.65 -14.71 -6.12
N LEU A 54 -2.87 -13.40 -6.31
CA LEU A 54 -4.05 -12.88 -7.01
C LEU A 54 -4.15 -13.37 -8.45
N VAL A 55 -3.04 -13.41 -9.20
CA VAL A 55 -3.00 -13.91 -10.58
C VAL A 55 -3.38 -15.39 -10.63
N ASN A 56 -2.75 -16.22 -9.80
CA ASN A 56 -3.01 -17.66 -9.77
C ASN A 56 -4.45 -17.99 -9.37
N VAL A 57 -5.00 -17.27 -8.38
CA VAL A 57 -6.39 -17.43 -7.95
C VAL A 57 -7.36 -17.04 -9.07
N LYS A 58 -7.13 -15.90 -9.73
CA LYS A 58 -7.99 -15.46 -10.85
C LYS A 58 -8.00 -16.47 -11.98
N ARG A 59 -6.82 -16.97 -12.38
CA ARG A 59 -6.69 -18.01 -13.42
C ARG A 59 -7.50 -19.25 -13.04
N GLY A 60 -7.29 -19.79 -11.84
CA GLY A 60 -8.00 -20.98 -11.38
C GLY A 60 -9.52 -20.81 -11.34
N VAL A 61 -10.00 -19.68 -10.80
CA VAL A 61 -11.44 -19.41 -10.71
C VAL A 61 -12.04 -19.19 -12.10
N ALA A 62 -11.39 -18.42 -12.97
CA ALA A 62 -11.88 -18.20 -14.33
C ALA A 62 -11.97 -19.53 -15.12
N ALA A 63 -11.00 -20.42 -14.93
CA ALA A 63 -10.94 -21.65 -15.70
C ALA A 63 -12.00 -22.68 -15.30
N VAL A 64 -12.40 -22.73 -14.01
CA VAL A 64 -13.35 -23.76 -13.52
C VAL A 64 -14.71 -23.21 -13.04
N LEU A 65 -14.85 -21.90 -12.91
CA LEU A 65 -16.04 -21.21 -12.39
C LEU A 65 -16.31 -19.89 -13.14
N GLY A 66 -15.70 -19.68 -14.32
CA GLY A 66 -15.84 -18.46 -15.11
C GLY A 66 -17.20 -18.32 -15.79
N THR A 67 -17.91 -19.42 -16.02
CA THR A 67 -19.24 -19.42 -16.66
C THR A 67 -20.35 -19.94 -15.74
N LYS A 68 -21.60 -19.60 -16.05
CA LYS A 68 -22.78 -20.06 -15.28
C LYS A 68 -22.94 -21.57 -15.38
N GLU A 69 -22.61 -22.14 -16.54
CA GLU A 69 -22.65 -23.57 -16.84
C GLU A 69 -21.63 -24.32 -15.99
N GLN A 70 -20.41 -23.80 -15.88
CA GLN A 70 -19.38 -24.34 -14.99
C GLN A 70 -19.82 -24.31 -13.53
N VAL A 71 -20.32 -23.15 -13.04
CA VAL A 71 -20.85 -23.04 -11.67
C VAL A 71 -21.97 -24.06 -11.42
N LYS A 72 -22.90 -24.23 -12.36
CA LYS A 72 -23.98 -25.22 -12.27
C LYS A 72 -23.43 -26.65 -12.21
N ALA A 73 -22.50 -26.99 -13.10
CA ALA A 73 -21.89 -28.32 -13.14
C ALA A 73 -21.16 -28.64 -11.82
N VAL A 74 -20.44 -27.67 -11.24
CA VAL A 74 -19.78 -27.85 -9.94
C VAL A 74 -20.81 -28.10 -8.83
N ARG A 75 -21.92 -27.37 -8.79
CA ARG A 75 -22.98 -27.59 -7.79
C ARG A 75 -23.65 -28.96 -7.92
N GLU A 76 -23.80 -29.44 -9.15
CA GLU A 76 -24.41 -30.75 -9.44
C GLU A 76 -23.49 -31.91 -9.08
N HIS A 77 -22.25 -31.88 -9.56
CA HIS A 77 -21.30 -32.98 -9.37
C HIS A 77 -20.56 -32.95 -8.03
N LEU A 78 -20.37 -31.76 -7.45
CA LEU A 78 -19.60 -31.55 -6.23
C LEU A 78 -20.43 -30.78 -5.17
N PRO A 79 -21.61 -31.30 -4.75
CA PRO A 79 -22.55 -30.56 -3.90
C PRO A 79 -22.03 -30.24 -2.50
N ARG A 80 -20.95 -30.89 -2.05
CA ARG A 80 -20.29 -30.62 -0.76
C ARG A 80 -19.27 -29.48 -0.83
N ILE A 81 -18.94 -28.99 -2.03
CA ILE A 81 -18.04 -27.85 -2.20
C ILE A 81 -18.86 -26.57 -2.05
N ALA A 82 -18.41 -25.67 -1.18
CA ALA A 82 -18.98 -24.33 -1.03
C ALA A 82 -18.60 -23.46 -2.23
N VAL A 83 -19.32 -23.62 -3.35
CA VAL A 83 -19.03 -22.95 -4.63
C VAL A 83 -19.02 -21.42 -4.47
N ASP A 84 -19.90 -20.88 -3.65
CA ASP A 84 -19.97 -19.44 -3.38
C ASP A 84 -18.65 -18.91 -2.77
N GLU A 85 -18.03 -19.66 -1.86
CA GLU A 85 -16.72 -19.28 -1.31
C GLU A 85 -15.58 -19.34 -2.33
N LEU A 86 -15.71 -20.19 -3.36
CA LEU A 86 -14.71 -20.32 -4.43
C LEU A 86 -14.81 -19.18 -5.44
N VAL A 87 -16.03 -18.79 -5.82
CA VAL A 87 -16.28 -17.64 -6.71
C VAL A 87 -15.73 -16.36 -6.08
N GLU A 88 -15.78 -16.24 -4.76
CA GLU A 88 -15.27 -15.11 -3.99
C GLU A 88 -13.74 -15.08 -3.78
N LEU A 89 -13.01 -16.15 -4.12
CA LEU A 89 -11.56 -16.21 -3.91
C LEU A 89 -10.77 -15.04 -4.53
N PRO A 90 -11.09 -14.52 -5.74
CA PRO A 90 -10.38 -13.38 -6.30
C PRO A 90 -10.55 -12.12 -5.47
N ASP A 91 -11.73 -11.93 -4.87
CA ASP A 91 -12.03 -10.80 -4.01
C ASP A 91 -11.32 -10.89 -2.66
N LEU A 92 -11.23 -12.10 -2.10
CA LEU A 92 -10.40 -12.37 -0.92
C LEU A 92 -8.90 -12.12 -1.21
N ALA A 93 -8.40 -12.50 -2.40
CA ALA A 93 -7.02 -12.22 -2.81
C ALA A 93 -6.75 -10.72 -2.99
N ARG A 94 -7.72 -9.95 -3.51
CA ARG A 94 -7.65 -8.48 -3.55
C ARG A 94 -7.63 -7.88 -2.14
N ALA A 95 -8.44 -8.40 -1.22
CA ALA A 95 -8.42 -7.99 0.18
C ALA A 95 -7.05 -8.24 0.84
N LEU A 96 -6.43 -9.40 0.58
CA LEU A 96 -5.07 -9.69 1.04
C LEU A 96 -4.04 -8.68 0.48
N LEU A 97 -4.14 -8.30 -0.80
CA LEU A 97 -3.24 -7.30 -1.41
C LEU A 97 -3.30 -5.96 -0.67
N PHE A 98 -4.50 -5.53 -0.26
CA PHE A 98 -4.69 -4.33 0.55
C PHE A 98 -4.12 -4.52 1.96
N ALA A 99 -4.41 -5.66 2.61
CA ALA A 99 -3.93 -5.97 3.95
C ALA A 99 -2.41 -6.00 4.05
N VAL A 100 -1.71 -6.52 3.04
CA VAL A 100 -0.24 -6.50 2.97
C VAL A 100 0.29 -5.06 3.00
N ARG A 101 -0.36 -4.14 2.27
CA ARG A 101 0.00 -2.72 2.28
C ARG A 101 -0.27 -2.06 3.64
N GLU A 102 -1.42 -2.33 4.25
CA GLU A 102 -1.76 -1.79 5.58
C GLU A 102 -0.85 -2.33 6.68
N ALA A 103 -0.39 -3.58 6.55
CA ALA A 103 0.54 -4.24 7.47
C ALA A 103 1.99 -3.80 7.28
N LEU A 104 2.31 -3.01 6.24
CA LEU A 104 3.65 -2.43 6.14
C LEU A 104 3.88 -1.55 7.37
N PRO A 105 5.00 -1.71 8.08
CA PRO A 105 5.32 -0.83 9.18
C PRO A 105 5.23 0.61 8.69
N ARG A 106 4.37 1.42 9.32
CA ARG A 106 4.59 2.87 9.40
C ARG A 106 5.75 3.12 10.36
N ALA A 107 6.89 2.48 10.07
CA ALA A 107 8.11 2.79 10.77
C ALA A 107 8.58 4.10 10.18
N THR A 108 8.77 5.09 11.03
CA THR A 108 9.67 6.19 10.72
C THR A 108 11.03 5.58 10.38
N GLY A 109 11.25 5.37 9.09
CA GLY A 109 12.40 4.62 8.61
C GLY A 109 13.69 5.40 8.89
N PRO A 110 14.87 4.75 8.90
CA PRO A 110 16.15 5.46 8.96
C PRO A 110 16.26 6.63 7.97
N LYS A 111 15.64 6.48 6.79
CA LYS A 111 15.54 7.53 5.76
C LYS A 111 14.74 8.76 6.20
N GLU A 112 13.67 8.59 6.96
CA GLU A 112 12.85 9.70 7.46
C GLU A 112 13.58 10.43 8.60
N ILE A 113 14.24 9.67 9.49
CA ILE A 113 15.12 10.24 10.53
C ILE A 113 16.26 11.05 9.88
N ASP A 114 16.94 10.47 8.90
CA ASP A 114 18.03 11.17 8.19
C ASP A 114 17.53 12.39 7.40
N LYS A 115 16.31 12.33 6.84
CA LYS A 115 15.68 13.48 6.19
C LYS A 115 15.40 14.61 7.20
N ALA A 116 14.81 14.28 8.35
CA ALA A 116 14.51 15.26 9.39
C ALA A 116 15.79 15.87 9.99
N LEU A 117 16.86 15.07 10.20
CA LEU A 117 18.17 15.56 10.63
C LEU A 117 18.76 16.57 9.63
N LYS A 118 18.67 16.28 8.32
CA LYS A 118 19.09 17.22 7.27
C LYS A 118 18.25 18.49 7.26
N GLU A 119 16.95 18.36 7.53
CA GLU A 119 16.02 19.49 7.55
C GLU A 119 16.30 20.47 8.70
N ILE A 120 16.73 19.99 9.87
CA ILE A 120 17.08 20.86 11.00
C ILE A 120 18.52 21.35 11.00
N GLY A 121 19.44 20.69 10.28
CA GLY A 121 20.88 20.97 10.35
C GLY A 121 21.25 22.41 9.98
N GLY A 122 20.72 22.92 8.86
CA GLY A 122 20.93 24.32 8.44
C GLY A 122 20.32 25.32 9.44
N PRO A 123 19.00 25.26 9.68
CA PRO A 123 18.35 26.17 10.62
C PRO A 123 18.96 26.16 12.04
N ARG A 124 19.40 25.00 12.55
CA ARG A 124 20.10 24.90 13.84
C ARG A 124 21.37 25.75 13.84
N GLU A 125 22.24 25.61 12.83
CA GLU A 125 23.50 26.36 12.77
C GLU A 125 23.28 27.87 12.63
N ASP A 126 22.29 28.28 11.84
CA ASP A 126 21.97 29.70 11.65
C ASP A 126 21.46 30.35 12.94
N LEU A 127 20.50 29.71 13.62
CA LEU A 127 19.98 30.20 14.91
C LEU A 127 21.05 30.18 16.00
N LEU A 128 21.91 29.16 16.02
CA LEU A 128 22.98 29.06 17.01
C LEU A 128 24.02 30.16 16.82
N THR A 129 24.40 30.46 15.58
CA THR A 129 25.32 31.57 15.26
C THR A 129 24.73 32.91 15.71
N GLN A 130 23.44 33.13 15.46
CA GLN A 130 22.77 34.33 15.92
C GLN A 130 22.66 34.39 17.45
N ALA A 131 22.37 33.27 18.11
CA ALA A 131 22.33 33.19 19.56
C ALA A 131 23.68 33.52 20.20
N GLU A 132 24.80 33.07 19.61
CA GLU A 132 26.15 33.42 20.05
C GLU A 132 26.42 34.92 19.94
N LEU A 133 25.96 35.57 18.86
CA LEU A 133 26.07 37.02 18.70
C LEU A 133 25.28 37.76 19.79
N PHE A 134 24.03 37.35 20.03
CA PHE A 134 23.20 37.92 21.09
C PHE A 134 23.81 37.71 22.48
N ALA A 135 24.39 36.54 22.74
CA ALA A 135 25.10 36.26 23.97
C ALA A 135 26.32 37.16 24.16
N ARG A 136 27.12 37.41 23.11
CA ARG A 136 28.24 38.36 23.15
C ARG A 136 27.79 39.79 23.45
N ARG A 137 26.59 40.17 22.98
CA ARG A 137 25.97 41.48 23.24
C ARG A 137 25.23 41.56 24.57
N GLY A 138 25.14 40.47 25.33
CA GLY A 138 24.46 40.42 26.63
C GLY A 138 22.94 40.33 26.54
N LEU A 139 22.39 39.97 25.38
CA LEU A 139 20.95 39.78 25.16
C LEU A 139 20.49 38.35 25.48
N LEU A 140 21.41 37.39 25.49
CA LEU A 140 21.14 36.00 25.88
C LEU A 140 22.23 35.51 26.84
N ASP A 141 21.90 34.48 27.62
CA ASP A 141 22.85 33.86 28.55
C ASP A 141 23.99 33.15 27.80
N LYS A 142 25.24 33.54 28.09
CA LYS A 142 26.43 33.01 27.41
C LYS A 142 26.70 31.55 27.71
N GLU A 143 26.49 31.12 28.95
CA GLU A 143 26.75 29.75 29.37
C GLU A 143 25.74 28.80 28.73
N ARG A 144 24.47 29.22 28.68
CA ARG A 144 23.39 28.47 28.05
C ARG A 144 23.63 28.26 26.56
N VAL A 145 24.01 29.31 25.84
CA VAL A 145 24.33 29.21 24.40
C VAL A 145 25.56 28.33 24.17
N ALA A 146 26.59 28.44 25.01
CA ALA A 146 27.78 27.59 24.91
C ALA A 146 27.47 26.09 25.16
N GLN A 147 26.55 25.78 26.08
CA GLN A 147 26.09 24.41 26.32
C GLN A 147 25.40 23.81 25.10
N ILE A 148 24.55 24.59 24.42
CA ILE A 148 23.90 24.17 23.15
C ILE A 148 24.95 23.92 22.07
N ARG A 149 25.99 24.76 21.97
CA ARG A 149 27.09 24.58 21.00
C ARG A 149 27.92 23.33 21.24
N ALA A 150 28.07 22.92 22.49
CA ALA A 150 28.89 21.77 22.87
C ALA A 150 28.28 20.40 22.51
N GLY A 151 26.98 20.36 22.19
CA GLY A 151 26.28 19.14 21.80
C GLY A 151 26.87 18.48 20.55
N SER A 152 26.96 17.14 20.54
CA SER A 152 27.50 16.37 19.42
C SER A 152 26.66 15.12 19.08
N GLY A 153 26.47 14.85 17.79
CA GLY A 153 25.72 13.69 17.31
C GLY A 153 24.22 13.93 17.12
N LYS A 154 23.50 12.89 16.71
CA LYS A 154 22.10 12.98 16.24
C LYS A 154 21.13 13.46 17.32
N TYR A 155 21.27 12.93 18.54
CA TYR A 155 20.41 13.28 19.67
C TYR A 155 20.61 14.73 20.11
N ASP A 156 21.87 15.13 20.27
CA ASP A 156 22.21 16.50 20.64
C ASP A 156 21.76 17.49 19.56
N MET A 157 21.93 17.18 18.27
CA MET A 157 21.41 18.02 17.18
C MET A 157 19.90 18.27 17.28
N ALA A 158 19.11 17.24 17.59
CA ALA A 158 17.67 17.39 17.80
C ALA A 158 17.36 18.19 19.08
N ARG A 159 18.08 17.90 20.17
CA ARG A 159 17.94 18.64 21.43
C ARG A 159 18.23 20.12 21.26
N ASP A 160 19.30 20.47 20.56
CA ASP A 160 19.72 21.84 20.32
C ASP A 160 18.71 22.61 19.49
N GLY A 161 18.13 21.98 18.46
CA GLY A 161 17.07 22.61 17.67
C GLY A 161 15.84 22.98 18.52
N MET A 162 15.44 22.09 19.43
CA MET A 162 14.38 22.35 20.41
C MET A 162 14.78 23.45 21.41
N GLU A 163 16.00 23.39 21.97
CA GLU A 163 16.49 24.37 22.94
C GLU A 163 16.65 25.77 22.34
N LEU A 164 17.15 25.88 21.10
CA LEU A 164 17.25 27.16 20.37
C LEU A 164 15.87 27.73 20.07
N ALA A 165 14.93 26.92 19.60
CA ALA A 165 13.59 27.40 19.33
C ALA A 165 12.90 27.91 20.61
N ALA A 166 13.09 27.22 21.73
CA ALA A 166 12.61 27.68 23.03
C ALA A 166 13.28 28.99 23.46
N LEU A 167 14.60 29.12 23.30
CA LEU A 167 15.36 30.31 23.67
C LEU A 167 14.88 31.55 22.90
N PHE A 168 14.73 31.45 21.58
CA PHE A 168 14.21 32.54 20.75
C PHE A 168 12.74 32.87 21.06
N THR A 169 11.94 31.87 21.39
CA THR A 169 10.53 32.09 21.76
C THR A 169 10.40 32.77 23.12
N GLN A 170 11.24 32.40 24.10
CA GLN A 170 11.23 32.99 25.44
C GLN A 170 11.67 34.45 25.43
N HIS A 171 12.66 34.79 24.60
CA HIS A 171 13.20 36.15 24.47
C HIS A 171 12.63 36.93 23.28
N ALA A 172 11.51 36.50 22.69
CA ALA A 172 10.99 37.06 21.44
C ALA A 172 10.77 38.58 21.50
N GLY A 173 10.36 39.12 22.64
CA GLY A 173 10.18 40.58 22.82
C GLY A 173 11.49 41.36 22.89
N GLU A 174 12.55 40.78 23.45
CA GLU A 174 13.88 41.43 23.53
C GLU A 174 14.65 41.33 22.21
N LEU A 175 14.34 40.30 21.41
CA LEU A 175 14.99 40.01 20.14
C LEU A 175 14.22 40.55 18.91
N GLU A 176 13.08 41.21 19.13
CA GLU A 176 12.21 41.69 18.06
C GLU A 176 12.97 42.63 17.10
N GLY A 177 12.95 42.30 15.80
CA GLY A 177 13.64 43.05 14.77
C GLY A 177 15.17 42.92 14.76
N LEU A 178 15.76 42.09 15.62
CA LEU A 178 17.22 41.90 15.72
C LEU A 178 17.74 40.66 14.98
N HIS A 179 16.85 39.83 14.43
CA HIS A 179 17.19 38.66 13.63
C HIS A 179 16.24 38.49 12.44
N PRO A 180 16.64 37.77 11.37
CA PRO A 180 15.83 37.58 10.18
C PRO A 180 14.81 36.43 10.28
N PHE A 181 14.88 35.58 11.31
CA PHE A 181 14.05 34.38 11.42
C PHE A 181 12.58 34.70 11.72
N THR A 182 11.68 34.04 10.99
CA THR A 182 10.23 34.10 11.22
C THR A 182 9.80 33.19 12.37
N ARG A 183 8.63 33.47 12.95
CA ARG A 183 8.05 32.63 14.00
C ARG A 183 7.76 31.22 13.47
N GLU A 184 7.36 31.10 12.22
CA GLU A 184 7.06 29.85 11.54
C GLU A 184 8.30 28.97 11.37
N GLU A 185 9.45 29.57 11.02
CA GLU A 185 10.73 28.86 10.92
C GLU A 185 11.20 28.32 12.28
N ILE A 186 11.09 29.14 13.33
CA ILE A 186 11.43 28.76 14.71
C ILE A 186 10.51 27.61 15.19
N GLU A 187 9.21 27.72 14.94
CA GLU A 187 8.22 26.71 15.31
C GLU A 187 8.42 25.40 14.51
N LYS A 188 8.79 25.50 13.23
CA LYS A 188 9.11 24.34 12.40
C LYS A 188 10.35 23.62 12.94
N LEU A 189 11.41 24.35 13.29
CA LEU A 189 12.60 23.78 13.91
C LEU A 189 12.23 23.04 15.20
N ARG A 190 11.40 23.64 16.07
CA ARG A 190 10.90 23.00 17.30
C ARG A 190 10.20 21.68 17.02
N ARG A 191 9.19 21.67 16.14
CA ARG A 191 8.39 20.47 15.84
C ARG A 191 9.22 19.33 15.26
N THR A 192 10.09 19.63 14.30
CA THR A 192 10.94 18.60 13.68
C THR A 192 11.96 18.06 14.67
N SER A 193 12.46 18.91 15.56
CA SER A 193 13.38 18.53 16.65
C SER A 193 12.72 17.65 17.71
N GLU A 194 11.51 18.00 18.15
CA GLU A 194 10.71 17.19 19.08
C GLU A 194 10.41 15.81 18.51
N TRP A 195 9.96 15.77 17.25
CA TRP A 195 9.73 14.52 16.56
C TRP A 195 11.00 13.66 16.44
N LEU A 196 12.17 14.28 16.20
CA LEU A 196 13.44 13.56 16.19
C LEU A 196 13.77 13.00 17.58
N LEU A 197 13.56 13.74 18.66
CA LEU A 197 13.82 13.25 20.02
C LEU A 197 12.92 12.05 20.37
N GLU A 198 11.68 12.04 19.90
CA GLU A 198 10.75 10.91 20.09
C GLU A 198 11.15 9.65 19.29
N ASN A 199 11.79 9.84 18.14
CA ASN A 199 12.08 8.76 17.18
C ASN A 199 13.56 8.33 17.14
N LEU A 200 14.48 9.11 17.72
CA LEU A 200 15.89 8.74 17.86
C LEU A 200 16.06 7.75 19.01
N THR A 201 16.62 6.58 18.70
CA THR A 201 17.07 5.65 19.73
C THR A 201 18.41 6.14 20.31
N PRO A 202 18.56 6.30 21.63
CA PRO A 202 19.83 6.70 22.23
C PRO A 202 20.96 5.74 21.85
N ALA A 203 22.15 6.27 21.53
CA ALA A 203 23.32 5.47 21.22
C ALA A 203 23.66 4.56 22.42
N GLY A 204 23.77 3.25 22.18
CA GLY A 204 24.08 2.27 23.23
C GLY A 204 22.86 1.69 23.96
N ALA A 205 21.64 2.11 23.63
CA ALA A 205 20.45 1.37 24.05
C ALA A 205 20.53 -0.03 23.43
N ARG A 206 20.68 -1.07 24.26
CA ARG A 206 20.35 -2.43 23.85
C ARG A 206 18.90 -2.40 23.42
N VAL A 207 18.67 -2.40 22.11
CA VAL A 207 17.38 -2.80 21.57
C VAL A 207 17.26 -4.27 21.93
N GLU A 208 16.68 -4.57 23.09
CA GLU A 208 16.09 -5.88 23.29
C GLU A 208 15.11 -6.04 22.14
N VAL A 209 15.48 -6.89 21.19
CA VAL A 209 14.54 -7.38 20.18
C VAL A 209 13.59 -8.31 20.92
N LYS A 210 12.77 -7.77 21.82
CA LYS A 210 11.52 -8.43 22.21
C LYS A 210 10.79 -8.63 20.90
N LYS A 211 10.34 -9.87 20.64
CA LYS A 211 9.41 -10.14 19.56
C LYS A 211 8.27 -9.13 19.72
N ARG A 212 8.26 -8.12 18.87
CA ARG A 212 7.21 -7.12 18.86
C ARG A 212 5.91 -7.88 18.64
N ASP A 213 4.92 -7.64 19.49
CA ASP A 213 3.58 -8.17 19.26
C ASP A 213 3.10 -7.69 17.88
N LYS A 214 2.55 -8.62 17.09
CA LYS A 214 2.03 -8.28 15.76
C LYS A 214 1.01 -7.16 15.91
N THR A 215 1.13 -6.16 15.06
CA THR A 215 0.09 -5.12 14.95
C THR A 215 -1.23 -5.76 14.47
N ALA A 216 -2.35 -5.12 14.78
CA ALA A 216 -3.67 -5.57 14.29
C ALA A 216 -3.72 -5.69 12.76
N ALA A 217 -2.97 -4.85 12.03
CA ALA A 217 -2.85 -4.92 10.58
C ALA A 217 -2.06 -6.17 10.11
N GLU A 218 -0.94 -6.49 10.78
CA GLU A 218 -0.17 -7.71 10.51
C GLU A 218 -0.97 -8.98 10.83
N ASP A 219 -1.71 -8.99 11.94
CA ASP A 219 -2.59 -10.10 12.31
C ASP A 219 -3.73 -10.28 11.28
N THR A 220 -4.38 -9.18 10.86
CA THR A 220 -5.41 -9.23 9.82
C THR A 220 -4.86 -9.78 8.50
N ARG A 221 -3.67 -9.34 8.06
CA ARG A 221 -3.00 -9.87 6.87
C ARG A 221 -2.79 -11.39 6.97
N ASP A 222 -2.29 -11.86 8.10
CA ASP A 222 -1.97 -13.27 8.33
C ASP A 222 -3.25 -14.13 8.36
N ARG A 223 -4.33 -13.62 8.93
CA ARG A 223 -5.66 -14.27 8.91
C ARG A 223 -6.24 -14.38 7.51
N LEU A 224 -6.20 -13.31 6.72
CA LEU A 224 -6.67 -13.35 5.33
C LEU A 224 -5.84 -14.32 4.47
N TRP A 225 -4.53 -14.40 4.72
CA TRP A 225 -3.66 -15.39 4.09
C TRP A 225 -4.04 -16.82 4.49
N ALA A 226 -4.26 -17.09 5.78
CA ALA A 226 -4.71 -18.40 6.25
C ALA A 226 -6.07 -18.79 5.66
N LEU A 227 -7.00 -17.83 5.51
CA LEU A 227 -8.29 -18.07 4.87
C LEU A 227 -8.14 -18.49 3.40
N LEU A 228 -7.22 -17.86 2.66
CA LEU A 228 -6.88 -18.28 1.29
C LEU A 228 -6.29 -19.69 1.26
N LEU A 229 -5.36 -20.00 2.17
CA LEU A 229 -4.78 -21.35 2.28
C LEU A 229 -5.82 -22.42 2.58
N ARG A 230 -6.88 -22.08 3.32
CA ARG A 230 -7.98 -22.99 3.66
C ARG A 230 -8.94 -23.21 2.49
N ARG A 231 -9.29 -22.15 1.74
CA ARG A 231 -10.29 -22.21 0.67
C ARG A 231 -9.74 -22.68 -0.68
N HIS A 232 -8.51 -22.26 -1.02
CA HIS A 232 -7.91 -22.56 -2.33
C HIS A 232 -7.78 -24.08 -2.66
N PRO A 233 -7.48 -24.98 -1.71
CA PRO A 233 -7.45 -26.41 -2.01
C PRO A 233 -8.76 -26.96 -2.59
N ALA A 234 -9.92 -26.42 -2.21
CA ALA A 234 -11.19 -26.83 -2.78
C ALA A 234 -11.35 -26.41 -4.24
N LEU A 235 -10.84 -25.23 -4.63
CA LEU A 235 -10.77 -24.83 -6.05
C LEU A 235 -9.94 -25.83 -6.87
N ARG A 236 -8.81 -26.29 -6.33
CA ARG A 236 -7.98 -27.30 -6.99
C ARG A 236 -8.67 -28.66 -7.12
N LYS A 237 -9.49 -29.06 -6.13
CA LYS A 237 -10.31 -30.28 -6.23
C LYS A 237 -11.34 -30.17 -7.36
N VAL A 238 -11.94 -29.00 -7.56
CA VAL A 238 -12.81 -28.74 -8.71
C VAL A 238 -12.02 -28.89 -10.02
N GLY A 239 -10.84 -28.27 -10.09
CA GLY A 239 -9.94 -28.43 -11.24
C GLY A 239 -9.64 -29.90 -11.55
N TYR A 240 -9.23 -30.68 -10.54
CA TYR A 240 -8.96 -32.10 -10.71
C TYR A 240 -10.17 -32.89 -11.20
N TYR A 241 -11.36 -32.62 -10.66
CA TYR A 241 -12.57 -33.34 -11.05
C TYR A 241 -12.94 -33.13 -12.52
N PHE A 242 -12.85 -31.89 -13.03
CA PHE A 242 -13.27 -31.56 -14.40
C PHE A 242 -12.13 -31.67 -15.44
N HIS A 243 -10.87 -31.59 -15.02
CA HIS A 243 -9.71 -31.56 -15.92
C HIS A 243 -8.72 -32.72 -15.69
N GLY A 244 -8.99 -33.63 -14.74
CA GLY A 244 -8.13 -34.78 -14.49
C GLY A 244 -6.72 -34.39 -14.07
N ASP A 245 -5.72 -35.13 -14.56
CA ASP A 245 -4.32 -34.96 -14.18
C ASP A 245 -3.71 -33.62 -14.66
N ASP A 246 -4.31 -32.97 -15.67
CA ASP A 246 -3.84 -31.69 -16.22
C ASP A 246 -4.25 -30.48 -15.35
N PHE A 247 -4.98 -30.70 -14.26
CA PHE A 247 -5.54 -29.63 -13.43
C PHE A 247 -4.53 -28.65 -12.82
N GLU A 248 -3.25 -29.00 -12.72
CA GLU A 248 -2.22 -28.09 -12.19
C GLU A 248 -1.98 -26.88 -13.11
N SER A 249 -2.20 -27.03 -14.42
CA SER A 249 -2.14 -25.94 -15.41
C SER A 249 -3.36 -25.00 -15.34
N VAL A 250 -4.50 -25.55 -14.93
CA VAL A 250 -5.80 -24.88 -14.85
C VAL A 250 -5.96 -24.17 -13.50
N THR A 251 -5.65 -24.88 -12.42
CA THR A 251 -5.77 -24.44 -11.02
C THR A 251 -4.40 -24.48 -10.33
N PRO A 252 -3.51 -23.52 -10.66
CA PRO A 252 -2.13 -23.51 -10.18
C PRO A 252 -2.04 -23.36 -8.66
N ARG A 253 -0.90 -23.72 -8.09
CA ARG A 253 -0.64 -23.48 -6.66
C ARG A 253 -0.57 -21.97 -6.41
N LEU A 254 -0.96 -21.52 -5.21
CA LEU A 254 -0.94 -20.09 -4.86
C LEU A 254 0.41 -19.41 -5.14
N LEU A 255 1.52 -20.14 -4.95
CA LEU A 255 2.88 -19.62 -5.09
C LEU A 255 3.63 -20.15 -6.31
N SER A 256 2.99 -20.92 -7.21
CA SER A 256 3.66 -21.37 -8.42
C SER A 256 3.89 -20.19 -9.36
N ARG A 257 5.07 -20.18 -9.98
CA ARG A 257 5.40 -19.27 -11.07
C ARG A 257 5.34 -20.08 -12.36
N ALA A 258 4.81 -19.48 -13.43
CA ALA A 258 4.96 -20.07 -14.76
C ALA A 258 6.46 -20.27 -15.03
N SER A 259 6.83 -21.44 -15.54
CA SER A 259 8.15 -21.59 -16.15
C SER A 259 8.17 -20.69 -17.38
N SER A 260 9.33 -20.09 -17.65
CA SER A 260 9.51 -19.16 -18.77
C SER A 260 9.17 -19.76 -20.16
N ALA A 261 8.94 -21.07 -20.27
CA ALA A 261 8.49 -21.72 -21.50
C ALA A 261 6.99 -21.55 -21.75
N GLN A 262 6.15 -21.57 -20.72
CA GLN A 262 4.69 -21.47 -20.85
C GLN A 262 4.22 -20.04 -21.15
N ALA A 263 4.99 -19.04 -20.72
CA ALA A 263 4.73 -17.63 -21.04
C ALA A 263 4.97 -17.28 -22.52
N VAL A 264 5.69 -18.13 -23.25
CA VAL A 264 5.93 -17.96 -24.70
C VAL A 264 4.76 -18.54 -25.49
N ASP A 265 4.21 -19.71 -25.09
CA ASP A 265 3.03 -20.28 -25.73
C ASP A 265 1.77 -19.43 -25.52
N GLU A 266 1.51 -18.94 -24.30
CA GLU A 266 0.36 -18.04 -24.01
C GLU A 266 0.47 -16.70 -24.78
N ALA A 267 1.67 -16.23 -25.09
CA ALA A 267 1.89 -15.03 -25.90
C ALA A 267 1.76 -15.27 -27.40
N LEU A 268 1.88 -16.51 -27.86
CA LEU A 268 1.69 -16.90 -29.26
C LEU A 268 0.24 -17.22 -29.60
N GLU A 269 -0.60 -17.57 -28.61
CA GLU A 269 -2.05 -17.79 -28.78
C GLU A 269 -2.88 -16.48 -28.80
N GLU A 270 -2.32 -15.35 -28.36
CA GLU A 270 -3.01 -14.04 -28.33
C GLU A 270 -2.83 -13.18 -29.60
N GLU A 271 -2.11 -13.64 -30.63
CA GLU A 271 -2.08 -12.94 -31.93
C GLU A 271 -3.31 -13.31 -32.78
N PRO A 272 -4.20 -12.35 -33.12
CA PRO A 272 -5.30 -12.64 -34.03
C PRO A 272 -4.75 -12.91 -35.43
N GLU A 273 -5.03 -14.11 -35.96
CA GLU A 273 -4.85 -14.49 -37.36
C GLU A 273 -5.44 -13.42 -38.27
N ALA A 274 -4.58 -12.59 -38.84
CA ALA A 274 -4.95 -11.58 -39.80
C ALA A 274 -4.35 -11.90 -41.16
N ILE A 275 -4.72 -13.02 -41.81
CA ILE A 275 -4.60 -13.11 -43.27
C ILE A 275 -5.51 -14.21 -43.86
N ALA A 276 -6.51 -13.80 -44.66
CA ALA A 276 -6.73 -14.33 -46.02
C ALA A 276 -8.01 -13.75 -46.66
N SER A 277 -7.85 -12.82 -47.60
CA SER A 277 -8.64 -12.78 -48.84
C SER A 277 -7.74 -12.19 -49.91
N ASP A 278 -6.95 -13.03 -50.56
CA ASP A 278 -7.30 -13.74 -51.80
C ASP A 278 -6.91 -12.90 -53.01
N ALA A 279 -5.86 -13.38 -53.67
CA ALA A 279 -5.45 -13.00 -54.99
C ALA A 279 -5.50 -14.27 -55.82
N THR A 280 -6.29 -14.32 -56.89
CA THR A 280 -5.87 -14.75 -58.24
C THR A 280 -7.06 -14.87 -59.22
N GLY A 281 -6.77 -14.64 -60.51
CA GLY A 281 -7.64 -14.89 -61.65
C GLY A 281 -7.64 -13.70 -62.62
N GLU A 282 -6.63 -13.55 -63.50
CA GLU A 282 -6.68 -13.92 -64.94
C GLU A 282 -7.63 -13.00 -65.74
N GLY A 283 -7.32 -12.36 -66.87
CA GLY A 283 -6.27 -12.44 -67.89
C GLY A 283 -6.92 -12.00 -69.23
N GLU A 284 -6.18 -11.27 -70.09
CA GLU A 284 -6.46 -11.00 -71.54
C GLU A 284 -7.66 -10.09 -71.90
N ALA A 285 -7.73 -9.29 -72.97
CA ALA A 285 -6.84 -8.72 -74.00
C ALA A 285 -7.66 -7.65 -74.79
N GLU A 286 -7.04 -7.00 -75.79
CA GLU A 286 -7.62 -6.06 -76.77
C GLU A 286 -7.85 -4.62 -76.24
N GLY A 287 -7.50 -3.51 -76.90
CA GLY A 287 -7.07 -3.22 -78.27
C GLY A 287 -7.56 -1.80 -78.60
N GLU A 288 -6.82 -1.09 -79.46
CA GLU A 288 -7.27 0.06 -80.27
C GLU A 288 -7.04 1.50 -79.75
N ALA A 289 -6.32 2.26 -80.61
CA ALA A 289 -5.97 3.67 -80.54
C ALA A 289 -7.15 4.56 -81.04
N PRO A 290 -7.09 5.91 -81.11
CA PRO A 290 -6.04 6.74 -81.72
C PRO A 290 -5.44 7.84 -80.83
#